data_AF-H2XX67-F1
#
_entry.id   AF-H2XX67-F1
#
_cell.length_a   1.000
_cell.length_b   1.000
_cell.length_c   1.000
_cell.angle_alpha   90.00
_cell.angle_beta   90.00
_cell.angle_gamma   90.00
#
_symmetry.space_group_name_H-M   'P 1'
#
loop_
_entity.id
_entity.type
_entity.pdbx_description
1 polymer ?
#
loop_
_entity_poly.entity_id
_entity_poly.type
_entity_poly.pdbx_seq_one_letter_code
_entity_poly.pdbx_strand_id
1 'polypeptide(L)'
;MDISGFPFFAGMAVYCYEGAGMILSLESSMAVEVRSGFRTIFKWAMLMITTLYIVFGVCGYLSFGPETNPIITLNLPPGIFPLLVKLCLCCSLFFTYPVMMFPVIQILQKKWKPMSTSMLLGNILRAGMVTITGLIVLIIPSFSNLMSLVGATCCSLLAFILPALFHLKVFKTDLTLRQKILDYILICTGVCATIIGTIDSLQRIGLIQSNNTENNVTRSNVTMT
;
A
#
# COMPACT_ATOMS: atom_id res chain seq x y z
N MET A 1 6.52 -10.51 -23.12
CA MET A 1 6.03 -10.28 -21.75
C MET A 1 6.65 -11.35 -20.89
N ASP A 2 7.61 -11.00 -20.04
CA ASP A 2 8.20 -11.94 -19.09
C ASP A 2 7.22 -12.23 -17.96
N ILE A 3 6.92 -13.52 -17.75
CA ILE A 3 6.01 -13.98 -16.70
C ILE A 3 6.61 -13.74 -15.30
N SER A 4 7.93 -13.55 -15.22
CA SER A 4 8.67 -13.29 -13.97
C SER A 4 8.29 -11.96 -13.30
N GLY A 5 7.72 -10.99 -14.02
CA GLY A 5 7.25 -9.73 -13.45
C GLY A 5 5.83 -9.78 -12.86
N PHE A 6 5.11 -10.88 -13.07
CA PHE A 6 3.71 -10.97 -12.66
C PHE A 6 3.49 -10.89 -11.14
N PRO A 7 4.27 -11.57 -10.27
CA PRO A 7 4.10 -11.46 -8.83
C PRO A 7 4.29 -10.03 -8.30
N PHE A 8 5.30 -9.33 -8.82
CA PHE A 8 5.56 -7.93 -8.51
C PHE A 8 4.38 -7.04 -8.91
N PHE A 9 3.89 -7.19 -10.15
CA PHE A 9 2.72 -6.46 -10.63
C PHE A 9 1.48 -6.74 -9.78
N ALA A 10 1.23 -8.00 -9.43
CA ALA A 10 0.10 -8.39 -8.60
C ALA A 10 0.18 -7.76 -7.21
N GLY A 11 1.36 -7.77 -6.57
CA GLY A 11 1.59 -7.09 -5.29
C GLY A 11 1.31 -5.59 -5.37
N MET A 12 1.82 -4.92 -6.40
CA MET A 12 1.56 -3.50 -6.66
C MET A 12 0.08 -3.22 -6.92
N ALA A 13 -0.61 -4.07 -7.68
CA ALA A 13 -2.03 -3.91 -7.97
C ALA A 13 -2.88 -4.05 -6.70
N VAL A 14 -2.60 -5.03 -5.85
CA VAL A 14 -3.29 -5.21 -4.56
C VAL A 14 -3.03 -3.99 -3.65
N TYR A 15 -1.79 -3.50 -3.61
CA TYR A 15 -1.45 -2.28 -2.88
C TYR A 15 -2.27 -1.06 -3.33
N CYS A 16 -2.48 -0.87 -4.64
CA CYS A 16 -3.26 0.27 -5.17
C CYS A 16 -4.72 0.29 -4.69
N TYR A 17 -5.28 -0.87 -4.31
CA TYR A 17 -6.64 -0.98 -3.76
C TYR A 17 -6.66 -1.14 -2.24
N GLU A 18 -5.54 -0.89 -1.58
CA GLU A 18 -5.47 -0.87 -0.12
C GLU A 18 -6.26 0.32 0.44
N GLY A 19 -7.40 0.02 1.03
CA GLY A 19 -8.22 0.97 1.77
C GLY A 19 -9.17 0.32 2.76
N ALA A 20 -9.16 -1.02 2.85
CA ALA A 20 -10.13 -1.81 3.60
C ALA A 20 -10.22 -1.40 5.07
N GLY A 21 -9.08 -1.07 5.70
CA GLY A 21 -9.03 -0.60 7.09
C GLY A 21 -9.68 0.76 7.33
N MET A 22 -9.80 1.61 6.31
CA MET A 22 -10.38 2.95 6.43
C MET A 22 -11.89 2.97 6.18
N ILE A 23 -12.42 2.00 5.43
CA ILE A 23 -13.83 1.97 4.99
C ILE A 23 -14.79 2.10 6.19
N LEU A 24 -14.58 1.32 7.26
CA LEU A 24 -15.45 1.35 8.44
C LEU A 24 -15.36 2.67 9.21
N SER A 25 -14.17 3.26 9.26
CA SER A 25 -13.96 4.55 9.94
C SER A 25 -14.56 5.70 9.13
N LEU A 26 -14.52 5.62 7.80
CA LEU A 26 -15.19 6.56 6.91
C LEU A 26 -16.71 6.44 7.01
N GLU A 27 -17.25 5.22 6.96
CA GLU A 27 -18.69 4.97 7.08
C GLU A 27 -19.24 5.47 8.43
N SER A 28 -18.51 5.19 9.52
CA SER A 28 -18.89 5.66 10.87
C SER A 28 -18.76 7.17 11.06
N SER A 29 -17.95 7.86 10.24
CA SER A 29 -17.80 9.32 10.24
C SER A 29 -18.86 10.04 9.39
N MET A 30 -19.60 9.32 8.52
CA MET A 30 -20.69 9.91 7.74
C MET A 30 -21.93 10.19 8.60
N ALA A 31 -22.68 11.24 8.26
CA ALA A 31 -23.97 11.53 8.87
C ALA A 31 -24.94 10.36 8.68
N VAL A 32 -25.77 10.10 9.70
CA VAL A 32 -26.63 8.91 9.77
C VAL A 32 -27.61 8.85 8.58
N GLU A 33 -28.10 10.00 8.14
CA GLU A 33 -29.05 10.15 7.03
C GLU A 33 -28.51 9.63 5.69
N VAL A 34 -27.22 9.83 5.42
CA VAL A 34 -26.58 9.49 4.14
C VAL A 34 -25.85 8.14 4.17
N ARG A 35 -25.72 7.53 5.36
CA ARG A 35 -24.96 6.27 5.54
C ARG A 35 -25.55 5.10 4.74
N SER A 36 -26.86 5.06 4.55
CA SER A 36 -27.53 4.03 3.74
C SER A 36 -27.08 4.01 2.26
N GLY A 37 -26.65 5.16 1.74
CA GLY A 37 -26.13 5.31 0.37
C GLY A 37 -24.64 5.00 0.20
N PHE A 38 -23.90 4.72 1.29
CA PHE A 38 -22.45 4.58 1.27
C PHE A 38 -21.96 3.54 0.26
N ARG A 39 -22.62 2.38 0.18
CA ARG A 39 -22.27 1.31 -0.75
C ARG A 39 -22.32 1.76 -2.21
N THR A 40 -23.30 2.57 -2.59
CA THR A 40 -23.45 3.07 -3.96
C THR A 40 -22.35 4.07 -4.28
N ILE A 41 -22.08 5.01 -3.36
CA ILE A 41 -21.01 6.00 -3.50
C ILE A 41 -19.65 5.30 -3.61
N PHE A 42 -19.42 4.30 -2.76
CA PHE A 42 -18.17 3.53 -2.76
C PHE A 42 -17.93 2.80 -4.09
N LYS A 43 -18.96 2.18 -4.68
CA LYS A 43 -18.86 1.53 -5.99
C LYS A 43 -18.47 2.53 -7.10
N TRP A 44 -19.10 3.70 -7.12
CA TRP A 44 -18.77 4.74 -8.09
C TRP A 44 -17.35 5.28 -7.89
N ALA A 45 -16.93 5.48 -6.64
CA ALA A 45 -15.56 5.90 -6.33
C ALA A 45 -14.52 4.88 -6.79
N MET A 46 -14.77 3.57 -6.57
CA MET A 46 -13.90 2.50 -7.04
C MET A 46 -13.82 2.45 -8.58
N LEU A 47 -14.95 2.57 -9.28
CA LEU A 47 -14.96 2.59 -10.74
C LEU A 47 -14.17 3.79 -11.31
N MET A 48 -14.34 4.96 -10.70
CA MET A 48 -13.65 6.18 -11.09
C MET A 48 -12.14 6.07 -10.87
N ILE A 49 -11.69 5.59 -9.70
CA ILE A 49 -10.26 5.47 -9.40
C ILE A 49 -9.57 4.39 -10.26
N THR A 50 -10.24 3.26 -10.52
CA THR A 50 -9.75 2.23 -11.44
C THR A 50 -9.54 2.80 -12.84
N THR A 51 -10.49 3.59 -13.34
CA THR A 51 -10.39 4.23 -14.65
C THR A 51 -9.21 5.19 -14.70
N LEU A 52 -9.03 6.01 -13.66
CA LEU A 52 -7.89 6.91 -13.54
C LEU A 52 -6.55 6.16 -13.52
N TYR A 53 -6.44 5.06 -12.78
CA TYR A 53 -5.22 4.26 -12.74
C TYR A 53 -4.86 3.67 -14.10
N ILE A 54 -5.85 3.16 -14.85
CA ILE A 54 -5.62 2.61 -16.18
C ILE A 54 -5.19 3.71 -17.15
N VAL A 55 -5.93 4.82 -17.22
CA VAL A 55 -5.62 5.94 -18.13
C VAL A 55 -4.25 6.52 -17.82
N PHE A 56 -3.98 6.81 -16.54
CA PHE A 56 -2.70 7.38 -16.12
C PHE A 56 -1.53 6.42 -16.37
N GLY A 57 -1.71 5.12 -16.10
CA GLY A 57 -0.70 4.10 -16.35
C GLY A 57 -0.37 3.96 -17.85
N VAL A 58 -1.39 3.92 -18.71
CA VAL A 58 -1.21 3.83 -20.17
C VAL A 58 -0.55 5.10 -20.71
N CYS A 59 -1.02 6.28 -20.33
CA CYS A 59 -0.42 7.55 -20.76
C CYS A 59 1.05 7.69 -20.29
N GLY A 60 1.35 7.26 -19.06
CA GLY A 60 2.71 7.26 -18.52
C GLY A 60 3.64 6.37 -19.33
N TYR A 61 3.22 5.14 -19.63
CA TYR A 61 4.01 4.22 -20.44
C TYR A 61 4.19 4.69 -21.89
N LEU A 62 3.14 5.25 -22.51
CA LEU A 62 3.24 5.81 -23.86
C LEU A 62 4.18 7.02 -23.96
N SER A 63 4.36 7.78 -22.87
CA SER A 63 5.21 8.98 -22.86
C SER A 63 6.70 8.67 -22.67
N PHE A 64 7.04 7.71 -21.80
CA PHE A 64 8.44 7.42 -21.41
C PHE A 64 8.94 6.05 -21.89
N GLY A 65 8.04 5.18 -22.33
CA GLY A 65 8.39 3.87 -22.85
C GLY A 65 9.13 2.99 -21.83
N PRO A 66 10.14 2.22 -22.25
CA PRO A 66 10.91 1.34 -21.37
C PRO A 66 11.68 2.05 -20.25
N GLU A 67 12.00 3.33 -20.41
CA GLU A 67 12.76 4.14 -19.44
C GLU A 67 11.89 4.70 -18.30
N THR A 68 10.69 4.17 -18.12
CA THR A 68 9.76 4.65 -17.08
C THR A 68 10.28 4.30 -15.68
N ASN A 69 10.76 5.30 -14.96
CA ASN A 69 11.09 5.16 -13.54
C ASN A 69 9.85 4.78 -12.68
N PRO A 70 10.03 4.00 -11.59
CA PRO A 70 8.92 3.57 -10.73
C PRO A 70 8.14 4.72 -10.08
N ILE A 71 8.79 5.87 -9.89
CA ILE A 71 8.15 7.12 -9.52
C ILE A 71 8.10 8.00 -10.77
N ILE A 72 6.91 8.15 -11.35
CA ILE A 72 6.73 8.82 -12.65
C ILE A 72 7.25 10.26 -12.67
N THR A 73 7.19 10.97 -11.54
CA THR A 73 7.64 12.37 -11.44
C THR A 73 9.16 12.51 -11.60
N LEU A 74 9.93 11.43 -11.45
CA LEU A 74 11.37 11.44 -11.72
C LEU A 74 11.69 11.46 -13.22
N ASN A 75 10.78 11.00 -14.07
CA ASN A 75 10.95 11.04 -15.53
C ASN A 75 10.68 12.43 -16.13
N LEU A 76 10.11 13.36 -15.36
CA LEU A 76 9.78 14.68 -15.87
C LEU A 76 11.04 15.52 -16.08
N PRO A 77 11.17 16.23 -17.23
CA PRO A 77 12.31 17.10 -17.50
C PRO A 77 12.39 18.26 -16.50
N PRO A 78 13.57 18.89 -16.32
CA PRO A 78 13.69 20.06 -15.47
C PRO A 78 12.86 21.22 -16.04
N GLY A 79 12.04 21.85 -15.19
CA GLY A 79 11.19 22.97 -15.59
C GLY A 79 10.22 23.40 -14.49
N ILE A 80 9.56 24.54 -14.68
CA ILE A 80 8.64 25.11 -13.67
C ILE A 80 7.39 24.25 -13.48
N PHE A 81 6.85 23.66 -14.56
CA PHE A 81 5.65 22.83 -14.50
C PHE A 81 5.89 21.51 -13.74
N PRO A 82 6.94 20.72 -14.05
CA PRO A 82 7.29 19.55 -13.24
C PRO A 82 7.59 19.85 -11.77
N LEU A 83 8.24 20.99 -11.50
CA LEU A 83 8.46 21.43 -10.11
C LEU A 83 7.14 21.66 -9.39
N LEU A 84 6.19 22.36 -10.02
CA LEU A 84 4.86 22.57 -9.46
C LEU A 84 4.13 21.25 -9.19
N VAL A 85 4.17 20.30 -10.13
CA VAL A 85 3.57 18.97 -9.95
C VAL A 85 4.21 18.23 -8.76
N LYS A 86 5.54 18.27 -8.63
CA LYS A 86 6.25 17.67 -7.49
C LYS A 86 5.86 18.32 -6.16
N LEU A 87 5.74 19.65 -6.12
CA LEU A 87 5.30 20.37 -4.92
C LEU A 87 3.85 20.03 -4.56
N CYS A 88 2.93 20.04 -5.53
CA CYS A 88 1.55 19.63 -5.32
C CYS A 88 1.44 18.19 -4.83
N LEU A 89 2.25 17.27 -5.37
CA LEU A 89 2.32 15.89 -4.91
C LEU A 89 2.79 15.82 -3.46
N CYS A 90 3.89 16.52 -3.10
CA CYS A 90 4.37 16.57 -1.73
C CYS A 90 3.32 17.14 -0.76
N CYS A 91 2.65 18.24 -1.13
CA CYS A 91 1.56 18.79 -0.35
C CYS A 91 0.41 17.79 -0.19
N SER A 92 0.01 17.11 -1.26
CA SER A 92 -1.06 16.10 -1.20
C SER A 92 -0.70 14.94 -0.27
N LEU A 93 0.53 14.42 -0.34
CA LEU A 93 1.01 13.35 0.53
C LEU A 93 1.03 13.79 2.00
N PHE A 94 1.43 15.04 2.26
CA PHE A 94 1.41 15.61 3.60
C PHE A 94 0.01 15.64 4.20
N PHE A 95 -1.03 15.97 3.42
CA PHE A 95 -2.42 15.94 3.88
C PHE A 95 -3.02 14.53 3.95
N THR A 96 -2.61 13.63 3.06
CA THR A 96 -3.09 12.23 3.06
C THR A 96 -2.59 11.46 4.28
N TYR A 97 -1.39 11.75 4.78
CA TYR A 97 -0.80 11.02 5.90
C TYR A 97 -1.64 11.09 7.20
N PRO A 98 -2.09 12.27 7.69
CA PRO A 98 -3.02 12.36 8.81
C PRO A 98 -4.33 11.58 8.61
N VAL A 99 -4.88 11.61 7.38
CA VAL A 99 -6.14 10.92 7.04
C VAL A 99 -5.97 9.41 7.17
N MET A 100 -4.86 8.85 6.67
CA MET A 100 -4.56 7.43 6.79
C MET A 100 -4.25 7.01 8.24
N MET A 101 -3.68 7.90 9.04
CA MET A 101 -3.39 7.65 10.45
C MET A 101 -4.63 7.70 11.36
N PHE A 102 -5.72 8.33 10.92
CA PHE A 102 -6.95 8.45 11.69
C PHE A 102 -7.51 7.10 12.21
N PRO A 103 -7.76 6.09 11.36
CA PRO A 103 -8.25 4.77 11.82
C PRO A 103 -7.25 4.07 12.74
N VAL A 104 -5.94 4.19 12.46
CA VAL A 104 -4.89 3.57 13.28
C VAL A 104 -4.92 4.13 14.70
N ILE A 105 -5.05 5.45 14.84
CA ILE A 105 -5.14 6.12 16.14
C ILE A 105 -6.42 5.72 16.88
N GLN A 106 -7.57 5.67 16.21
CA GLN A 106 -8.82 5.26 16.84
C GLN A 106 -8.75 3.83 17.41
N ILE A 107 -8.18 2.90 16.64
CA ILE A 107 -8.00 1.51 17.08
C ILE A 107 -7.04 1.44 18.28
N LEU A 108 -5.93 2.17 18.22
CA LEU A 108 -4.92 2.16 19.27
C LEU A 108 -5.44 2.78 20.58
N GLN A 109 -6.15 3.91 20.49
CA GLN A 109 -6.80 4.58 21.63
C GLN A 109 -7.86 3.67 22.29
N LYS A 110 -8.66 2.96 21.49
CA LYS A 110 -9.68 2.05 22.01
C LYS A 110 -9.06 0.86 22.77
N LYS A 111 -7.91 0.37 22.31
CA LYS A 111 -7.19 -0.74 22.96
C LYS A 111 -6.50 -0.30 24.26
N TRP A 112 -6.05 0.95 24.34
CA TRP A 112 -5.27 1.48 25.45
C TRP A 112 -6.00 2.68 26.10
N LYS A 113 -6.89 2.39 27.05
CA LYS A 113 -7.65 3.39 27.82
C LYS A 113 -6.85 4.58 28.40
N PRO A 114 -5.61 4.43 28.94
CA PRO A 114 -4.85 5.58 29.45
C PRO A 114 -4.41 6.58 28.36
N MET A 115 -4.57 6.22 27.08
CA MET A 115 -4.28 7.09 25.94
C MET A 115 -5.36 8.13 25.68
N SER A 116 -6.60 7.86 26.10
CA SER A 116 -7.71 8.80 25.90
C SER A 116 -7.62 10.02 26.82
N THR A 117 -6.85 9.95 27.90
CA THR A 117 -6.82 10.96 28.96
C THR A 117 -5.56 11.84 28.94
N SER A 118 -4.47 11.40 28.31
CA SER A 118 -3.21 12.15 28.24
C SER A 118 -2.84 12.56 26.81
N MET A 119 -2.87 13.87 26.54
CA MET A 119 -2.43 14.45 25.26
C MET A 119 -0.97 14.11 24.92
N LEU A 120 -0.11 14.03 25.95
CA LEU A 120 1.31 13.73 25.78
C LEU A 120 1.54 12.31 25.27
N LEU A 121 0.81 11.33 25.83
CA LEU A 121 0.91 9.93 25.41
C LEU A 121 0.43 9.75 23.96
N GLY A 122 -0.64 10.45 23.57
CA GLY A 122 -1.13 10.45 22.19
C GLY A 122 -0.10 11.02 21.20
N ASN A 123 0.60 12.10 21.56
CA ASN A 123 1.63 12.70 20.72
C ASN A 123 2.88 11.82 20.59
N ILE A 124 3.33 11.18 21.68
CA ILE A 124 4.46 10.24 21.65
C ILE A 124 4.19 9.08 20.69
N LEU A 125 2.97 8.55 20.67
CA LEU A 125 2.62 7.44 19.79
C LEU A 125 2.53 7.86 18.33
N ARG A 126 1.96 9.03 18.04
CA ARG A 126 1.98 9.60 16.69
C ARG A 126 3.40 9.79 16.19
N ALA A 127 4.27 10.37 17.02
CA ALA A 127 5.69 10.52 16.72
C ALA A 127 6.35 9.15 16.49
N GLY A 128 6.06 8.16 17.34
CA GLY A 128 6.55 6.79 17.18
C GLY A 128 6.15 6.15 15.85
N MET A 129 4.90 6.28 15.42
CA MET A 129 4.43 5.75 14.13
C MET A 129 5.11 6.43 12.94
N VAL A 130 5.29 7.76 13.00
CA VAL A 130 6.04 8.52 11.97
C VAL A 130 7.50 8.08 11.93
N THR A 131 8.14 7.91 13.09
CA THR A 131 9.54 7.47 13.15
C THR A 131 9.70 6.05 12.59
N ILE A 132 8.81 5.11 12.94
CA ILE A 132 8.86 3.74 12.43
C ILE A 132 8.72 3.71 10.90
N THR A 133 7.75 4.46 10.35
CA THR A 133 7.57 4.54 8.89
C THR A 133 8.78 5.16 8.20
N GLY A 134 9.39 6.19 8.80
CA GLY A 134 10.66 6.76 8.32
C GLY A 134 11.82 5.75 8.33
N LEU A 135 11.97 4.97 9.40
CA LEU A 135 13.01 3.94 9.51
C LEU A 135 12.86 2.85 8.44
N ILE A 136 11.63 2.42 8.13
CA ILE A 136 11.37 1.42 7.08
C ILE A 136 11.86 1.92 5.72
N VAL A 137 11.62 3.20 5.39
CA VAL A 137 12.06 3.81 4.13
C VAL A 137 13.59 3.87 4.04
N LEU A 138 14.30 4.07 5.15
CA LEU A 138 15.76 4.04 5.17
C LEU A 138 16.34 2.65 4.91
N ILE A 139 15.62 1.59 5.31
CA ILE A 139 16.07 0.20 5.13
C ILE A 139 15.85 -0.28 3.69
N ILE A 140 14.72 0.07 3.06
CA ILE A 140 14.37 -0.36 1.70
C ILE A 140 14.33 0.88 0.78
N PRO A 141 15.45 1.24 0.13
CA PRO A 141 15.55 2.45 -0.68
C PRO A 141 14.83 2.37 -2.04
N SER A 142 14.19 1.23 -2.36
CA SER A 142 13.39 1.05 -3.56
C SER A 142 11.91 1.19 -3.24
N PHE A 143 11.32 2.29 -3.70
CA PHE A 143 9.89 2.58 -3.51
C PHE A 143 8.99 1.45 -4.02
N SER A 144 9.20 0.99 -5.25
CA SER A 144 8.29 0.00 -5.86
C SER A 144 8.44 -1.39 -5.24
N ASN A 145 9.63 -1.78 -4.79
CA ASN A 145 9.80 -3.04 -4.06
C ASN A 145 9.15 -2.98 -2.69
N LEU A 146 9.26 -1.84 -1.98
CA LEU A 146 8.56 -1.64 -0.72
C LEU A 146 7.04 -1.74 -0.90
N MET A 147 6.49 -1.07 -1.92
CA MET A 147 5.05 -1.08 -2.21
C MET A 147 4.57 -2.49 -2.62
N SER A 148 5.33 -3.20 -3.45
CA SER A 148 5.05 -4.59 -3.82
C SER A 148 5.07 -5.52 -2.61
N LEU A 149 6.05 -5.36 -1.71
CA LEU A 149 6.16 -6.15 -0.48
C LEU A 149 4.98 -5.89 0.46
N VAL A 150 4.62 -4.63 0.70
CA VAL A 150 3.49 -4.26 1.54
C VAL A 150 2.17 -4.76 0.94
N GLY A 151 2.00 -4.63 -0.37
CA GLY A 151 0.86 -5.16 -1.12
C GLY A 151 0.73 -6.67 -1.01
N ALA A 152 1.82 -7.39 -1.26
CA ALA A 152 1.85 -8.85 -1.17
C ALA A 152 1.55 -9.35 0.25
N THR A 153 2.02 -8.66 1.29
CA THR A 153 1.91 -9.12 2.69
C THR A 153 0.70 -8.56 3.42
N CYS A 154 0.73 -7.26 3.75
CA CYS A 154 -0.26 -6.60 4.59
C CYS A 154 -1.61 -6.53 3.86
N CYS A 155 -1.60 -6.07 2.61
CA CYS A 155 -2.82 -5.86 1.85
C CYS A 155 -3.49 -7.21 1.51
N SER A 156 -2.72 -8.23 1.11
CA SER A 156 -3.30 -9.57 0.88
C SER A 156 -3.93 -10.17 2.14
N LEU A 157 -3.31 -9.96 3.31
CA LEU A 157 -3.86 -10.39 4.59
C LEU A 157 -5.19 -9.69 4.88
N LEU A 158 -5.24 -8.36 4.71
CA LEU A 158 -6.42 -7.55 5.02
C LEU A 158 -7.55 -7.70 4.00
N ALA A 159 -7.24 -7.85 2.71
CA ALA A 159 -8.21 -7.88 1.62
C ALA A 159 -8.78 -9.27 1.35
N PHE A 160 -7.99 -10.34 1.51
CA PHE A 160 -8.43 -11.71 1.19
C PHE A 160 -8.64 -12.57 2.44
N ILE A 161 -7.60 -12.68 3.28
CA ILE A 161 -7.59 -13.65 4.38
C ILE A 161 -8.53 -13.20 5.51
N LEU A 162 -8.43 -11.95 5.94
CA LEU A 162 -9.19 -11.43 7.08
C LEU A 162 -10.72 -11.43 6.87
N PRO A 163 -11.28 -10.94 5.74
CA PRO A 163 -12.73 -10.98 5.52
C PRO A 163 -13.26 -12.41 5.43
N ALA A 164 -12.54 -13.33 4.79
CA ALA A 164 -12.91 -14.74 4.73
C ALA A 164 -12.90 -15.40 6.12
N LEU A 165 -11.89 -15.12 6.95
CA LEU A 165 -11.84 -15.60 8.34
C LEU A 165 -12.98 -15.04 9.19
N PHE A 166 -13.32 -13.76 9.05
CA PHE A 166 -14.45 -13.16 9.76
C PHE A 166 -15.78 -13.76 9.31
N HIS A 167 -15.99 -13.94 8.01
CA HIS A 167 -17.19 -14.56 7.48
C HIS A 167 -17.37 -16.00 8.01
N LEU A 168 -16.31 -16.82 7.94
CA LEU A 168 -16.32 -18.18 8.49
C LEU A 168 -16.55 -18.21 10.00
N LYS A 169 -15.99 -17.27 10.77
CA LYS A 169 -16.07 -17.28 12.24
C LYS A 169 -17.40 -16.75 12.77
N VAL A 170 -17.98 -15.75 12.10
CA VAL A 170 -19.25 -15.13 12.50
C VAL A 170 -20.45 -15.99 12.10
N PHE A 171 -20.44 -16.57 10.89
CA PHE A 171 -21.60 -17.30 10.35
C PHE A 171 -21.47 -18.84 10.41
N LYS A 172 -20.63 -19.39 11.31
CA LYS A 172 -20.28 -20.83 11.37
C LYS A 172 -21.45 -21.81 11.14
N THR A 173 -22.62 -21.49 11.69
CA THR A 173 -23.81 -22.34 11.71
C THR A 173 -24.72 -22.18 10.48
N ASP A 174 -24.68 -21.02 9.81
CA ASP A 174 -25.63 -20.64 8.75
C ASP A 174 -25.02 -20.69 7.32
N LEU A 175 -23.77 -21.12 7.21
CA LEU A 175 -23.03 -21.09 5.94
C LEU A 175 -23.35 -22.27 5.02
N THR A 176 -23.72 -21.93 3.79
CA THR A 176 -23.87 -22.91 2.70
C THR A 176 -22.50 -23.48 2.32
N LEU A 177 -22.43 -24.75 1.90
CA LEU A 177 -21.18 -25.39 1.42
C LEU A 177 -20.45 -24.55 0.37
N ARG A 178 -21.18 -23.93 -0.57
CA ARG A 178 -20.62 -23.02 -1.58
C ARG A 178 -19.90 -21.81 -0.98
N GLN A 179 -20.48 -21.19 0.04
CA GLN A 179 -19.88 -20.03 0.72
C GLN A 179 -18.61 -20.44 1.45
N LYS A 180 -18.64 -21.57 2.17
CA LYS A 180 -17.45 -22.13 2.82
C LYS A 180 -16.31 -22.38 1.83
N ILE A 181 -16.61 -22.99 0.67
CA ILE A 181 -15.62 -23.25 -0.38
C ILE A 181 -15.03 -21.93 -0.90
N LEU A 182 -15.84 -20.91 -1.17
CA LEU A 182 -15.35 -19.61 -1.63
C LEU A 182 -14.44 -18.93 -0.60
N ASP A 183 -14.79 -18.99 0.69
CA ASP A 183 -13.95 -18.44 1.76
C ASP A 183 -12.61 -19.17 1.87
N TYR A 184 -12.61 -20.50 1.78
CA TYR A 184 -11.36 -21.28 1.79
C TYR A 184 -10.50 -21.00 0.55
N ILE A 185 -11.11 -20.81 -0.63
CA ILE A 185 -10.40 -20.41 -1.84
C ILE A 185 -9.74 -19.04 -1.63
N LEU A 186 -10.47 -18.05 -1.10
CA LEU A 186 -9.94 -16.71 -0.81
C LEU A 186 -8.73 -16.76 0.14
N ILE A 187 -8.82 -17.55 1.21
CA ILE A 187 -7.71 -17.74 2.15
C ILE A 187 -6.52 -18.38 1.44
N CYS A 188 -6.74 -19.46 0.68
CA CYS A 188 -5.69 -20.16 -0.04
C CYS A 188 -4.99 -19.22 -1.04
N THR A 189 -5.75 -18.50 -1.87
CA THR A 189 -5.20 -17.54 -2.83
C THR A 189 -4.45 -16.40 -2.14
N GLY A 190 -4.95 -15.91 -1.00
CA GLY A 190 -4.29 -14.85 -0.22
C GLY A 190 -2.96 -15.32 0.38
N VAL A 191 -2.90 -16.56 0.88
CA VAL A 191 -1.66 -17.16 1.39
C VAL A 191 -0.66 -17.39 0.26
N CYS A 192 -1.08 -17.97 -0.86
CA CYS A 192 -0.23 -18.15 -2.03
C CYS A 192 0.31 -16.82 -2.56
N ALA A 193 -0.54 -15.80 -2.71
CA ALA A 193 -0.14 -14.47 -3.16
C ALA A 193 0.89 -13.84 -2.20
N THR A 194 0.67 -13.97 -0.89
CA THR A 194 1.61 -13.49 0.12
C THR A 194 2.97 -14.17 0.00
N ILE A 195 3.02 -15.50 -0.09
CA ILE A 195 4.28 -16.25 -0.17
C ILE A 195 5.04 -15.89 -1.45
N ILE A 196 4.37 -15.97 -2.60
CA ILE A 196 4.99 -15.73 -3.91
C ILE A 196 5.47 -14.28 -4.01
N GLY A 197 4.62 -13.31 -3.64
CA GLY A 197 4.96 -11.89 -3.73
C GLY A 197 6.05 -11.46 -2.75
N THR A 198 6.11 -12.08 -1.56
CA THR A 198 7.18 -11.81 -0.58
C THR A 198 8.52 -12.34 -1.08
N ILE A 199 8.57 -13.56 -1.60
CA ILE A 199 9.80 -14.15 -2.15
C ILE A 199 10.33 -13.28 -3.30
N ASP A 200 9.47 -12.93 -4.27
CA ASP A 200 9.87 -12.08 -5.40
C ASP A 200 10.38 -10.70 -4.94
N SER A 201 9.67 -10.05 -4.00
CA SER A 201 10.07 -8.74 -3.48
C SER A 201 11.40 -8.80 -2.72
N LEU A 202 11.62 -9.85 -1.91
CA LEU A 202 12.88 -10.04 -1.17
C LEU A 202 14.06 -10.32 -2.09
N GLN A 203 13.87 -11.15 -3.11
CA GLN A 203 14.91 -11.42 -4.11
C GLN A 203 15.32 -10.14 -4.82
N ARG A 204 14.37 -9.29 -5.23
CA ARG A 204 14.65 -8.00 -5.88
C ARG A 204 15.40 -7.04 -4.96
N ILE A 205 15.07 -6.99 -3.67
CA ILE A 205 15.78 -6.15 -2.70
C ILE A 205 17.22 -6.65 -2.51
N GLY A 206 17.43 -7.96 -2.36
CA GLY A 206 18.76 -8.55 -2.20
C GLY A 206 19.68 -8.31 -3.41
N LEU A 207 19.13 -8.41 -4.63
CA LEU A 207 19.88 -8.11 -5.86
C LEU A 207 20.35 -6.66 -5.92
N ILE A 208 19.50 -5.70 -5.51
CA ILE A 208 19.85 -4.28 -5.48
C ILE A 208 20.99 -4.01 -4.48
N GLN A 209 20.96 -4.66 -3.31
CA GLN A 209 22.02 -4.52 -2.33
C GLN A 209 23.35 -5.10 -2.83
N SER A 210 23.32 -6.23 -3.53
CA SER A 210 24.50 -6.83 -4.16
C SER A 210 25.12 -5.87 -5.18
N ASN A 211 24.32 -5.34 -6.11
CA ASN A 211 24.81 -4.40 -7.14
C ASN A 211 25.35 -3.09 -6.56
N ASN A 212 24.71 -2.56 -5.51
CA ASN A 212 25.21 -1.35 -4.82
C ASN A 212 26.54 -1.61 -4.11
N THR A 213 26.74 -2.82 -3.58
CA THR A 213 27.99 -3.21 -2.92
C THR A 213 29.12 -3.33 -3.94
N GLU A 214 28.89 -4.01 -5.08
CA GLU A 214 29.87 -4.10 -6.17
C GLU A 214 30.27 -2.73 -6.75
N ASN A 215 29.30 -1.84 -6.97
CA ASN A 215 29.54 -0.49 -7.48
C ASN A 215 30.35 0.39 -6.50
N ASN A 216 30.13 0.23 -5.19
CA ASN A 216 30.91 0.95 -4.19
C ASN A 216 32.36 0.43 -4.12
N VAL A 217 32.57 -0.88 -4.26
CA VAL A 217 33.92 -1.49 -4.29
C VAL A 217 34.69 -1.07 -5.55
N THR A 218 34.05 -1.01 -6.71
CA THR A 218 34.69 -0.51 -7.94
C THR A 218 35.02 0.97 -7.84
N ARG A 219 34.13 1.81 -7.31
CA ARG A 219 34.43 3.24 -7.07
C ARG A 219 35.59 3.45 -6.10
N SER A 220 35.67 2.70 -5.00
CA SER A 220 36.80 2.81 -4.07
C SER A 220 38.13 2.43 -4.73
N ASN A 221 38.13 1.45 -5.64
CA ASN A 221 39.35 1.03 -6.33
C ASN A 221 39.82 2.04 -7.38
N VAL A 222 38.91 2.76 -8.04
CA VAL A 222 39.26 3.80 -9.03
C VAL A 222 39.75 5.09 -8.37
N THR A 223 39.40 5.34 -7.11
CA THR A 223 39.82 6.58 -6.41
C THR A 223 41.18 6.44 -5.69
N MET A 224 41.74 5.22 -5.63
CA MET A 224 43.05 4.94 -5.02
C MET A 224 44.20 4.79 -6.03
N THR A 225 43.93 4.99 -7.32
CA THR A 225 44.92 5.03 -8.42
C THR A 225 45.04 6.44 -8.97
#